data_AF-A0A9E3CE02-F1
#
_entry.id   AF-A0A9E3CE02-F1
#
_cell.length_a   1.000
_cell.length_b   1.000
_cell.length_c   1.000
_cell.angle_alpha   90.00
_cell.angle_beta   90.00
_cell.angle_gamma   90.00
#
_symmetry.space_group_name_H-M   'P 1'
#
loop_
_entity.id
_entity.type
_entity.pdbx_description
1 polymer ?
#
loop_
_entity_poly.entity_id
_entity_poly.type
_entity_poly.pdbx_seq_one_letter_code
_entity_poly.pdbx_strand_id
1 'polypeptide(L)'
;MLKENGATKEIDGVVLEYLKAATASSDRARTVLIVMVTASVLVFTVIWNSGGWKKDNAGWFDSRIDARKTAAKLYDSIPDLKDPNLSAEQKRAIPDPKDPNLPAEQKRAFAYLEVAGLDWRDKGNQEKLQKEVAEMLKIRAEQFRIIRVPFFGVVFDMNDLGMFAGITFTVVLLWLTFSVARERRNLKLTFAEADEREQIKPCYDLLMMHQVLTVPPTRGHRFGRVSNYVPKLLYFIPVAVYALQLKTDWDSRDIGNILNPDNMWILLLTEYVFITLILILTALCFSLSLSTDRIWRGAFRKAYPNEEAREAEGQAADDAGRGDGAALVAARAEGSVTS
;
A
#
# COMPACT_ATOMS: atom_id res chain seq x y z
N MET A 1 -10.52 -16.18 41.44
CA MET A 1 -11.00 -17.54 41.77
C MET A 1 -12.50 -17.60 41.48
N LEU A 2 -12.88 -17.92 40.24
CA LEU A 2 -14.25 -18.30 39.89
C LEU A 2 -14.30 -19.83 39.89
N LYS A 3 -14.90 -20.43 40.91
CA LYS A 3 -15.27 -21.84 40.90
C LYS A 3 -16.47 -21.99 39.96
N GLU A 4 -16.21 -22.10 38.65
CA GLU A 4 -17.22 -22.59 37.71
C GLU A 4 -17.36 -24.11 37.90
N ASN A 5 -18.25 -24.49 38.82
CA ASN A 5 -18.76 -25.86 38.97
C ASN A 5 -19.80 -26.21 37.87
N GLY A 6 -19.69 -25.62 36.68
CA GLY A 6 -20.59 -25.89 35.57
C GLY A 6 -19.92 -26.84 34.60
N ALA A 7 -20.44 -28.06 34.48
CA ALA A 7 -20.08 -29.00 33.42
C ALA A 7 -19.96 -28.23 32.09
N THR A 8 -18.77 -28.26 31.47
CA THR A 8 -18.59 -27.78 30.10
C THR A 8 -19.56 -28.59 29.26
N LYS A 9 -20.71 -28.01 28.93
CA LYS A 9 -21.67 -28.63 28.01
C LYS A 9 -20.89 -28.88 26.73
N GLU A 10 -20.70 -30.16 26.42
CA GLU A 10 -20.11 -30.56 25.15
C GLU A 10 -20.92 -29.91 24.03
N ILE A 11 -20.22 -29.26 23.11
CA ILE A 11 -20.88 -28.60 21.97
C ILE A 11 -21.50 -29.69 21.13
N ASP A 12 -22.75 -29.47 20.73
CA ASP A 12 -23.48 -30.43 19.90
C ASP A 12 -22.69 -30.66 18.60
N GLY A 13 -22.59 -31.93 18.18
CA GLY A 13 -21.82 -32.32 16.99
C GLY A 13 -22.21 -31.53 15.74
N VAL A 14 -23.50 -31.18 15.59
CA VAL A 14 -24.00 -30.38 14.48
C VAL A 14 -23.47 -28.94 14.54
N VAL A 15 -23.52 -28.30 15.71
CA VAL A 15 -22.97 -26.94 15.91
C VAL A 15 -21.47 -26.92 15.63
N LEU A 16 -20.76 -27.98 16.03
CA LEU A 16 -19.33 -28.13 15.77
C LEU A 16 -19.02 -28.21 14.27
N GLU A 17 -19.84 -28.89 13.47
CA GLU A 17 -19.68 -28.94 12.01
C GLU A 17 -19.87 -27.55 11.37
N TYR A 18 -20.90 -26.80 11.78
CA TYR A 18 -21.10 -25.42 11.31
C TYR A 18 -19.93 -24.50 11.72
N LEU A 19 -19.45 -24.64 12.95
CA LEU A 19 -18.29 -23.89 13.44
C LEU A 19 -17.04 -24.17 12.62
N LYS A 20 -16.77 -25.44 12.28
CA LYS A 20 -15.68 -25.82 11.37
C LYS A 20 -15.86 -25.21 9.98
N ALA A 21 -17.08 -25.23 9.44
CA ALA A 21 -17.38 -24.64 8.14
C ALA A 21 -17.23 -23.11 8.10
N ALA A 22 -17.59 -22.42 9.20
CA ALA A 22 -17.39 -20.99 9.35
C ALA A 22 -15.89 -20.65 9.44
N THR A 23 -15.14 -21.38 10.28
CA THR A 23 -13.68 -21.22 10.44
C THR A 23 -12.94 -21.41 9.13
N ALA A 24 -13.22 -22.50 8.40
CA ALA A 24 -12.62 -22.76 7.09
C ALA A 24 -13.01 -21.71 6.02
N SER A 25 -14.13 -20.99 6.20
CA SER A 25 -14.46 -19.86 5.31
C SER A 25 -13.64 -18.62 5.64
N SER A 26 -13.46 -18.31 6.93
CA SER A 26 -12.62 -17.20 7.40
C SER A 26 -11.15 -17.39 6.99
N ASP A 27 -10.63 -18.61 7.09
CA ASP A 27 -9.26 -18.94 6.66
C ASP A 27 -9.01 -18.69 5.17
N ARG A 28 -10.00 -18.97 4.32
CA ARG A 28 -9.92 -18.67 2.88
C ARG A 28 -9.92 -17.18 2.62
N ALA A 29 -10.82 -16.43 3.27
CA ALA A 29 -10.84 -14.97 3.13
C ALA A 29 -9.51 -14.34 3.57
N ARG A 30 -8.93 -14.81 4.67
CA ARG A 30 -7.61 -14.40 5.16
C ARG A 30 -6.50 -14.71 4.15
N THR A 31 -6.47 -15.93 3.61
CA THR A 31 -5.47 -16.34 2.62
C THR A 31 -5.54 -15.44 1.38
N VAL A 32 -6.74 -15.18 0.86
CA VAL A 32 -6.93 -14.31 -0.30
C VAL A 32 -6.52 -12.87 0.01
N LEU A 33 -6.80 -12.35 1.20
CA LEU A 33 -6.35 -11.03 1.62
C LEU A 33 -4.81 -10.93 1.66
N ILE A 34 -4.13 -11.96 2.17
CA ILE A 34 -2.65 -11.98 2.19
C ILE A 34 -2.09 -11.97 0.76
N VAL A 35 -2.68 -12.77 -0.14
CA VAL A 35 -2.30 -12.78 -1.57
C VAL A 35 -2.52 -11.40 -2.20
N MET A 36 -3.65 -10.76 -1.92
CA MET A 36 -3.98 -9.41 -2.40
C MET A 36 -2.95 -8.39 -1.93
N VAL A 37 -2.66 -8.34 -0.63
CA VAL A 37 -1.67 -7.41 -0.05
C VAL A 37 -0.28 -7.66 -0.64
N THR A 38 0.12 -8.92 -0.79
CA THR A 38 1.40 -9.29 -1.38
C THR A 38 1.50 -8.81 -2.83
N ALA A 39 0.47 -9.07 -3.64
CA ALA A 39 0.40 -8.58 -5.02
C ALA A 39 0.46 -7.05 -5.08
N SER A 40 -0.24 -6.35 -4.19
CA SER A 40 -0.19 -4.89 -4.12
C SER A 40 1.19 -4.35 -3.76
N VAL A 41 1.90 -4.98 -2.81
CA VAL A 41 3.28 -4.59 -2.45
C VAL A 41 4.23 -4.83 -3.62
N LEU A 42 4.09 -5.94 -4.35
CA LEU A 42 4.91 -6.23 -5.52
C LEU A 42 4.70 -5.19 -6.62
N VAL A 43 3.44 -4.90 -6.99
CA VAL A 43 3.11 -3.88 -8.00
C VAL A 43 3.61 -2.50 -7.55
N PHE A 44 3.36 -2.12 -6.30
CA PHE A 44 3.87 -0.85 -5.75
C PHE A 44 5.40 -0.76 -5.82
N THR A 45 6.11 -1.85 -5.54
CA THR A 45 7.58 -1.88 -5.62
C THR A 45 8.06 -1.66 -7.05
N VAL A 46 7.38 -2.24 -8.04
CA VAL A 46 7.70 -2.01 -9.45
C VAL A 46 7.48 -0.55 -9.84
N ILE A 47 6.34 0.05 -9.47
CA ILE A 47 6.02 1.47 -9.71
C ILE A 47 7.04 2.39 -9.03
N TRP A 48 7.39 2.07 -7.78
CA TRP A 48 8.36 2.84 -7.03
C TRP A 48 9.74 2.81 -7.70
N ASN A 49 10.16 1.65 -8.17
CA ASN A 49 11.46 1.45 -8.82
C ASN A 49 11.52 1.98 -10.26
N SER A 50 10.38 2.05 -10.97
CA SER A 50 10.32 2.63 -12.31
C SER A 50 10.49 4.15 -12.32
N GLY A 51 10.41 4.81 -11.15
CA GLY A 51 10.59 6.26 -11.01
C GLY A 51 9.40 7.08 -11.50
N GLY A 52 8.27 6.42 -11.81
CA GLY A 52 7.14 7.04 -12.49
C GLY A 52 6.44 8.17 -11.74
N TRP A 53 6.56 8.25 -10.42
CA TRP A 53 5.76 9.19 -9.62
C TRP A 53 6.36 10.60 -9.45
N LYS A 54 7.64 10.83 -9.79
CA LYS A 54 8.28 12.14 -9.64
C LYS A 54 8.85 12.63 -10.97
N LYS A 55 8.26 13.71 -11.48
CA LYS A 55 8.69 14.40 -12.70
C LYS A 55 10.18 14.79 -12.68
N ASP A 56 10.73 15.08 -11.49
CA ASP A 56 12.10 15.58 -11.33
C ASP A 56 13.05 14.58 -10.64
N ASN A 57 12.53 13.49 -10.05
CA ASN A 57 13.38 12.44 -9.48
C ASN A 57 13.39 11.25 -10.42
N ALA A 58 14.25 11.34 -11.43
CA ALA A 58 14.75 10.18 -12.12
C ALA A 58 15.21 9.16 -11.05
N GLY A 59 14.72 7.92 -11.14
CA GLY A 59 15.01 6.87 -10.16
C GLY A 59 16.51 6.78 -9.87
N TRP A 60 16.92 6.16 -8.77
CA TRP A 60 18.34 6.15 -8.37
C TRP A 60 19.29 5.70 -9.49
N PHE A 61 18.83 4.79 -10.35
CA PHE A 61 19.56 4.38 -11.56
C PHE A 61 19.68 5.49 -12.61
N ASP A 62 18.61 6.23 -12.88
CA ASP A 62 18.64 7.37 -13.80
C ASP A 62 19.47 8.53 -13.24
N SER A 63 19.41 8.78 -11.94
CA SER A 63 20.29 9.74 -11.26
C SER A 63 21.77 9.36 -11.43
N ARG A 64 22.10 8.06 -11.45
CA ARG A 64 23.46 7.58 -11.74
C ARG A 64 23.86 7.78 -13.21
N ILE A 65 22.94 7.59 -14.14
CA ILE A 65 23.17 7.86 -15.57
C ILE A 65 23.36 9.37 -15.79
N ASP A 66 22.50 10.18 -15.19
CA ASP A 66 22.52 11.63 -15.31
C ASP A 66 23.80 12.23 -14.76
N ALA A 67 24.24 11.81 -13.56
CA ALA A 67 25.54 12.22 -13.01
C ALA A 67 26.72 11.92 -13.94
N ARG A 68 26.72 10.74 -14.58
CA ARG A 68 27.75 10.37 -15.57
C ARG A 68 27.65 11.17 -16.86
N LYS A 69 26.44 11.43 -17.35
CA LYS A 69 26.22 12.29 -18.53
C LYS A 69 26.71 13.70 -18.28
N THR A 70 26.40 14.27 -17.12
CA THR A 70 26.85 15.61 -16.73
C THR A 70 28.37 15.65 -16.57
N ALA A 71 28.98 14.60 -15.99
CA ALA A 71 30.42 14.48 -15.93
C ALA A 71 31.08 14.31 -17.32
N ALA A 72 30.45 13.58 -18.26
CA ALA A 72 30.93 13.47 -19.64
C ALA A 72 30.85 14.81 -20.38
N LYS A 73 29.74 15.55 -20.23
CA LYS A 73 29.59 16.91 -20.77
C LYS A 73 30.62 17.88 -20.18
N LEU A 74 30.98 17.71 -18.91
CA LEU A 74 32.02 18.51 -18.28
C LEU A 74 33.37 18.30 -18.99
N TYR A 75 33.75 17.06 -19.32
CA TYR A 75 34.95 16.81 -20.15
C TYR A 75 34.88 17.46 -21.53
N ASP A 76 33.71 17.46 -22.18
CA ASP A 76 33.53 18.14 -23.48
C ASP A 76 33.78 19.66 -23.37
N SER A 77 33.44 20.25 -22.22
CA SER A 77 33.59 21.68 -21.96
C SER A 77 35.01 22.10 -21.52
N ILE A 78 35.84 21.16 -21.06
CA ILE A 78 37.18 21.45 -20.55
C ILE A 78 38.22 21.22 -21.67
N PRO A 79 39.06 22.23 -22.01
CA PRO A 79 40.12 22.06 -22.99
C PRO A 79 41.17 21.04 -22.53
N ASP A 80 41.85 20.38 -23.45
CA ASP A 80 42.84 19.36 -23.09
C ASP A 80 44.02 19.99 -22.36
N LEU A 81 44.12 19.74 -21.06
CA LEU A 81 45.18 20.31 -20.23
C LEU A 81 46.59 19.83 -20.63
N LYS A 82 46.70 18.75 -21.39
CA LYS A 82 47.97 18.24 -21.93
C LYS A 82 48.38 18.94 -23.24
N ASP A 83 47.49 19.71 -23.88
CA ASP A 83 47.83 20.44 -25.09
C ASP A 83 48.78 21.63 -24.76
N PRO A 84 50.02 21.63 -25.30
CA PRO A 84 50.99 22.67 -25.04
C PRO A 84 50.56 24.06 -25.56
N ASN A 85 49.58 24.12 -26.46
CA ASN A 85 49.13 25.36 -27.09
C ASN A 85 47.96 26.04 -26.36
N LEU A 86 47.53 25.56 -25.19
CA LEU A 86 46.45 26.22 -24.44
C LEU A 86 46.81 27.66 -24.07
N SER A 87 45.94 28.61 -24.45
CA SER A 87 46.08 30.00 -24.07
C SER A 87 45.87 30.19 -22.56
N ALA A 88 46.44 31.27 -22.01
CA ALA A 88 46.26 31.61 -20.60
C ALA A 88 44.78 31.87 -20.24
N GLU A 89 43.99 32.41 -21.18
CA GLU A 89 42.55 32.63 -21.02
C GLU A 89 41.78 31.31 -20.94
N GLN A 90 42.11 30.34 -21.81
CA GLN A 90 41.51 29.00 -21.77
C GLN A 90 41.80 28.28 -20.45
N LYS A 91 43.01 28.43 -19.89
CA LYS A 91 43.36 27.87 -18.58
C LYS A 91 42.58 28.52 -17.44
N ARG A 92 42.28 29.83 -17.52
CA ARG A 92 41.46 30.55 -16.54
C ARG A 92 39.97 30.23 -16.62
N ALA A 93 39.49 29.80 -17.78
CA ALA A 93 38.09 29.42 -17.98
C ALA A 93 37.74 28.04 -17.39
N ILE A 94 38.72 27.27 -16.92
CA ILE A 94 38.51 25.95 -16.33
C ILE A 94 37.84 26.13 -14.95
N PRO A 95 36.66 25.52 -14.73
CA PRO A 95 35.97 25.66 -13.45
C PRO A 95 36.79 25.06 -12.30
N ASP A 96 36.92 25.78 -11.18
CA ASP A 96 37.52 25.24 -9.96
C ASP A 96 36.47 24.36 -9.24
N PRO A 97 36.73 23.07 -9.01
CA PRO A 97 35.83 22.19 -8.26
C PRO A 97 35.48 22.70 -6.86
N LYS A 98 36.33 23.57 -6.27
CA LYS A 98 36.14 24.15 -4.94
C LYS A 98 35.34 25.47 -4.96
N ASP A 99 34.96 25.99 -6.12
CA ASP A 99 34.20 27.23 -6.21
C ASP A 99 32.80 27.06 -5.56
N PRO A 100 32.48 27.80 -4.49
CA PRO A 100 31.17 27.73 -3.84
C PRO A 100 30.03 28.21 -4.76
N ASN A 101 30.33 28.98 -5.81
CA ASN A 101 29.34 29.47 -6.78
C ASN A 101 29.18 28.56 -8.00
N LEU A 102 29.89 27.42 -8.03
CA LEU A 102 29.78 26.47 -9.12
C LEU A 102 28.32 25.97 -9.27
N PRO A 103 27.77 25.91 -10.49
CA PRO A 103 26.44 25.35 -10.74
C PRO A 103 26.27 23.96 -10.12
N ALA A 104 25.08 23.67 -9.59
CA ALA A 104 24.81 22.42 -8.89
C ALA A 104 25.11 21.17 -9.74
N GLU A 105 24.85 21.24 -11.05
CA GLU A 105 25.17 20.18 -12.02
C GLU A 105 26.67 19.91 -12.11
N GLN A 106 27.49 20.96 -12.20
CA GLN A 106 28.95 20.83 -12.27
C GLN A 106 29.53 20.34 -10.93
N LYS A 107 29.00 20.83 -9.80
CA LYS A 107 29.37 20.29 -8.46
C LYS A 107 29.10 18.79 -8.38
N ARG A 108 27.94 18.35 -8.85
CA ARG A 108 27.56 16.93 -8.89
C ARG A 108 28.46 16.11 -9.82
N ALA A 109 28.86 16.68 -10.97
CA ALA A 109 29.80 16.05 -11.87
C ALA A 109 31.20 15.88 -11.24
N PHE A 110 31.76 16.93 -10.64
CA PHE A 110 33.06 16.83 -9.96
C PHE A 110 33.03 15.86 -8.77
N ALA A 111 31.98 15.90 -7.95
CA ALA A 111 31.80 14.95 -6.86
C ALA A 111 31.71 13.50 -7.37
N TYR A 112 31.04 13.27 -8.51
CA TYR A 112 31.02 11.96 -9.14
C TYR A 112 32.42 11.51 -9.60
N LEU A 113 33.16 12.39 -10.29
CA LEU A 113 34.51 12.09 -10.79
C LEU A 113 35.49 11.79 -9.65
N GLU A 114 35.44 12.56 -8.58
CA GLU A 114 36.23 12.35 -7.37
C GLU A 114 35.94 10.97 -6.74
N VAL A 115 34.67 10.64 -6.52
CA VAL A 115 34.27 9.34 -5.97
C VAL A 115 34.62 8.17 -6.90
N ALA A 116 34.55 8.38 -8.23
CA ALA A 116 34.92 7.40 -9.23
C ALA A 116 36.45 7.25 -9.41
N GLY A 117 37.25 8.11 -8.77
CA GLY A 117 38.70 8.14 -8.95
C GLY A 117 39.13 8.51 -10.38
N LEU A 118 38.28 9.26 -11.10
CA LEU A 118 38.55 9.72 -12.46
C LEU A 118 39.13 11.12 -12.41
N ASP A 119 40.36 11.29 -12.89
CA ASP A 119 40.96 12.62 -13.02
C ASP A 119 40.25 13.37 -14.16
N TRP A 120 39.56 14.46 -13.81
CA TRP A 120 38.87 15.34 -14.75
C TRP A 120 39.84 16.05 -15.71
N ARG A 121 41.13 16.05 -15.40
CA ARG A 121 42.19 16.62 -16.24
C ARG A 121 42.69 15.68 -17.33
N ASP A 122 42.40 14.38 -17.20
CA ASP A 122 42.86 13.38 -18.16
C ASP A 122 41.75 13.04 -19.16
N LYS A 123 41.88 13.52 -20.41
CA LYS A 123 40.91 13.23 -21.47
C LYS A 123 40.77 11.75 -21.80
N GLY A 124 41.74 10.89 -21.47
CA GLY A 124 41.58 9.44 -21.61
C GLY A 124 40.39 8.88 -20.80
N ASN A 125 40.02 9.55 -19.71
CA ASN A 125 38.86 9.15 -18.90
C ASN A 125 37.51 9.52 -19.54
N GLN A 126 37.48 10.45 -20.50
CA GLN A 126 36.26 10.86 -21.20
C GLN A 126 35.68 9.70 -22.02
N GLU A 127 36.52 9.01 -22.81
CA GLU A 127 36.08 7.85 -23.61
C GLU A 127 35.56 6.73 -22.72
N LYS A 128 36.26 6.45 -21.61
CA LYS A 128 35.81 5.47 -20.61
C LYS A 128 34.45 5.84 -20.05
N LEU A 129 34.25 7.11 -19.67
CA LEU A 129 32.99 7.58 -19.11
C LEU A 129 31.84 7.54 -20.13
N GLN A 130 32.09 7.91 -21.39
CA GLN A 130 31.11 7.79 -22.47
C GLN A 130 30.70 6.33 -22.71
N LYS A 131 31.66 5.40 -22.66
CA LYS A 131 31.40 3.96 -22.74
C LYS A 131 30.56 3.47 -21.56
N GLU A 132 30.86 3.90 -20.34
CA GLU A 132 30.05 3.59 -19.15
C GLU A 132 28.61 4.13 -19.27
N VAL A 133 28.43 5.35 -19.78
CA VAL A 133 27.10 5.92 -20.05
C VAL A 133 26.34 5.08 -21.06
N ALA A 134 26.98 4.71 -22.17
CA ALA A 134 26.37 3.87 -23.20
C ALA A 134 25.98 2.49 -22.65
N GLU A 135 26.83 1.87 -21.85
CA GLU A 135 26.56 0.60 -21.19
C GLU A 135 25.40 0.71 -20.19
N MET A 136 25.36 1.76 -19.36
CA MET A 136 24.24 1.98 -18.45
C MET A 136 22.93 2.27 -19.18
N LEU A 137 22.96 3.00 -20.30
CA LEU A 137 21.78 3.21 -21.13
C LEU A 137 21.29 1.90 -21.77
N LYS A 138 22.21 1.03 -22.18
CA LYS A 138 21.88 -0.31 -22.66
C LYS A 138 21.25 -1.16 -21.55
N ILE A 139 21.85 -1.20 -20.36
CA ILE A 139 21.29 -1.88 -19.18
C ILE A 139 19.91 -1.31 -18.85
N ARG A 140 19.74 0.02 -18.94
CA ARG A 140 18.44 0.68 -18.74
C ARG A 140 17.40 0.13 -19.70
N ALA A 141 17.73 0.10 -20.98
CA ALA A 141 16.83 -0.38 -22.02
C ALA A 141 16.49 -1.88 -21.84
N GLU A 142 17.46 -2.71 -21.44
CA GLU A 142 17.29 -4.15 -21.29
C GLU A 142 16.59 -4.58 -19.99
N GLN A 143 16.80 -3.86 -18.88
CA GLN A 143 16.31 -4.26 -17.56
C GLN A 143 15.07 -3.49 -17.09
N PHE A 144 14.93 -2.21 -17.44
CA PHE A 144 13.84 -1.38 -16.92
C PHE A 144 12.63 -1.31 -17.84
N ARG A 145 12.81 -1.49 -19.16
CA ARG A 145 11.67 -1.58 -20.09
C ARG A 145 11.05 -2.98 -20.12
N ILE A 146 11.85 -3.98 -19.77
CA ILE A 146 11.51 -5.39 -19.91
C ILE A 146 11.56 -6.03 -18.53
N ILE A 147 10.40 -6.30 -17.95
CA ILE A 147 10.28 -7.09 -16.73
C ILE A 147 10.35 -8.56 -17.15
N ARG A 148 11.44 -9.24 -16.76
CA ARG A 148 11.61 -10.67 -17.00
C ARG A 148 11.12 -11.46 -15.79
N VAL A 149 10.15 -12.35 -15.99
CA VAL A 149 9.73 -13.28 -14.93
C VAL A 149 10.55 -14.58 -15.07
N PRO A 150 11.52 -14.84 -14.17
CA PRO A 150 12.57 -15.85 -14.39
C PRO A 150 12.05 -17.28 -14.55
N PHE A 151 10.87 -17.59 -14.01
CA PHE A 151 10.31 -18.95 -14.04
C PHE A 151 9.52 -19.28 -15.31
N PHE A 152 8.90 -18.29 -15.95
CA PHE A 152 7.99 -18.52 -17.08
C PHE A 152 8.62 -18.18 -18.43
N GLY A 153 9.80 -17.56 -18.46
CA GLY A 153 10.42 -17.08 -19.69
C GLY A 153 9.63 -15.96 -20.39
N VAL A 154 8.61 -15.41 -19.73
CA VAL A 154 7.79 -14.33 -20.27
C VAL A 154 8.46 -12.98 -19.97
N VAL A 155 8.47 -12.14 -20.98
CA VAL A 155 8.94 -10.77 -20.96
C VAL A 155 7.73 -9.86 -21.05
N PHE A 156 7.59 -8.94 -20.09
CA PHE A 156 6.55 -7.93 -20.11
C PHE A 156 7.15 -6.56 -20.37
N ASP A 157 6.52 -5.77 -21.24
CA ASP A 157 6.79 -4.35 -21.28
C ASP A 157 6.26 -3.71 -20.00
N MET A 158 6.97 -2.71 -19.47
CA MET A 158 6.52 -1.95 -18.33
C MET A 158 5.17 -1.26 -18.60
N ASN A 159 4.86 -0.95 -19.86
CA ASN A 159 3.57 -0.38 -20.25
C ASN A 159 2.40 -1.37 -20.07
N ASP A 160 2.65 -2.68 -20.12
CA ASP A 160 1.60 -3.70 -19.91
C ASP A 160 1.31 -3.93 -18.43
N LEU A 161 2.14 -3.37 -17.53
CA LEU A 161 2.04 -3.59 -16.08
C LEU A 161 0.68 -3.14 -15.55
N GLY A 162 0.14 -2.02 -16.04
CA GLY A 162 -1.19 -1.53 -15.70
C GLY A 162 -2.26 -2.58 -15.98
N MET A 163 -2.31 -3.09 -17.21
CA MET A 163 -3.26 -4.13 -17.60
C MET A 163 -3.12 -5.41 -16.76
N PHE A 164 -1.89 -5.92 -16.54
CA PHE A 164 -1.67 -7.13 -15.74
C PHE A 164 -2.04 -6.94 -14.27
N ALA A 165 -1.70 -5.80 -13.68
CA ALA A 165 -2.12 -5.46 -12.33
C ALA A 165 -3.65 -5.35 -12.23
N GLY A 166 -4.30 -4.80 -13.26
CA GLY A 166 -5.75 -4.60 -13.32
C GLY A 166 -6.50 -5.93 -13.34
N ILE A 167 -6.07 -6.85 -14.21
CA ILE A 167 -6.59 -8.21 -14.27
C ILE A 167 -6.36 -8.93 -12.94
N THR A 168 -5.14 -8.89 -12.41
CA THR A 168 -4.76 -9.58 -11.17
C THR A 168 -5.59 -9.09 -9.99
N PHE A 169 -5.69 -7.77 -9.78
CA PHE A 169 -6.49 -7.22 -8.68
C PHE A 169 -7.97 -7.50 -8.86
N THR A 170 -8.51 -7.46 -10.08
CA THR A 170 -9.90 -7.79 -10.34
C THR A 170 -10.21 -9.25 -9.98
N VAL A 171 -9.37 -10.20 -10.41
CA VAL A 171 -9.54 -11.62 -10.10
C VAL A 171 -9.44 -11.88 -8.60
N VAL A 172 -8.42 -11.30 -7.94
CA VAL A 172 -8.21 -11.50 -6.49
C VAL A 172 -9.33 -10.85 -5.67
N LEU A 173 -9.78 -9.64 -6.03
CA LEU A 173 -10.90 -8.98 -5.35
C LEU A 173 -12.22 -9.72 -5.58
N LEU A 174 -12.44 -10.30 -6.76
CA LEU A 174 -13.61 -11.14 -7.02
C LEU A 174 -13.57 -12.38 -6.12
N TRP A 175 -12.41 -13.03 -6.01
CA TRP A 175 -12.23 -14.18 -5.11
C TRP A 175 -12.43 -13.78 -3.64
N LEU A 176 -11.93 -12.62 -3.22
CA LEU A 176 -12.14 -12.09 -1.87
C LEU A 176 -13.63 -11.82 -1.62
N THR A 177 -14.32 -11.22 -2.60
CA THR A 177 -15.76 -10.94 -2.53
C THR A 177 -16.55 -12.21 -2.29
N PHE A 178 -16.28 -13.28 -3.06
CA PHE A 178 -16.93 -14.57 -2.86
C PHE A 178 -16.60 -15.21 -1.51
N SER A 179 -15.35 -15.08 -1.06
CA SER A 179 -14.90 -15.63 0.23
C SER A 179 -15.61 -14.96 1.40
N VAL A 180 -15.66 -13.62 1.43
CA VAL A 180 -16.36 -12.85 2.47
C VAL A 180 -17.87 -13.05 2.39
N ALA A 181 -18.45 -13.13 1.18
CA ALA A 181 -19.86 -13.42 1.02
C ALA A 181 -20.24 -14.80 1.58
N ARG A 182 -19.39 -15.82 1.37
CA ARG A 182 -19.57 -17.17 1.91
C ARG A 182 -19.38 -17.20 3.42
N GLU A 183 -18.36 -16.52 3.93
CA GLU A 183 -18.09 -16.37 5.35
C GLU A 183 -19.31 -15.79 6.07
N ARG A 184 -19.86 -14.69 5.54
CA ARG A 184 -21.09 -14.07 6.06
C ARG A 184 -22.27 -15.05 6.13
N ARG A 185 -22.48 -15.86 5.08
CA ARG A 185 -23.57 -16.85 5.03
C ARG A 185 -23.33 -17.97 6.06
N ASN A 186 -22.11 -18.51 6.13
CA ASN A 186 -21.74 -19.55 7.09
C ASN A 186 -21.89 -19.06 8.52
N LEU A 187 -21.45 -17.84 8.82
CA LEU A 187 -21.60 -17.23 10.14
C LEU A 187 -23.06 -17.07 10.54
N LYS A 188 -23.91 -16.60 9.61
CA LYS A 188 -25.36 -16.48 9.84
C LYS A 188 -26.00 -17.83 10.17
N LEU A 189 -25.69 -18.87 9.40
CA LEU A 189 -26.22 -20.22 9.62
C LEU A 189 -25.71 -20.81 10.94
N THR A 190 -24.42 -20.64 11.23
CA THR A 190 -23.80 -21.16 12.45
C THR A 190 -24.43 -20.54 13.69
N PHE A 191 -24.66 -19.22 13.71
CA PHE A 191 -25.35 -18.58 14.82
C PHE A 191 -26.83 -18.91 14.89
N ALA A 192 -27.51 -19.12 13.77
CA ALA A 192 -28.92 -19.55 13.79
C ALA A 192 -29.06 -20.94 14.42
N GLU A 193 -28.24 -21.90 14.01
CA GLU A 193 -28.24 -23.26 14.57
C GLU A 193 -27.85 -23.28 16.05
N ALA A 194 -26.83 -22.49 16.42
CA ALA A 194 -26.42 -22.40 17.82
C ALA A 194 -27.47 -21.73 18.71
N ASP A 195 -28.25 -20.79 18.17
CA ASP A 195 -29.38 -20.17 18.88
C ASP A 195 -30.52 -21.16 19.13
N GLU A 196 -30.89 -21.93 18.09
CA GLU A 196 -31.94 -22.96 18.17
C GLU A 196 -31.63 -24.04 19.22
N ARG A 197 -30.35 -24.36 19.40
CA ARG A 197 -29.87 -25.36 20.39
C ARG A 197 -29.46 -24.77 21.74
N GLU A 198 -29.69 -23.49 21.98
CA GLU A 198 -29.26 -22.79 23.21
C GLU A 198 -27.73 -22.86 23.48
N GLN A 199 -26.94 -22.98 22.41
CA GLN A 199 -25.48 -23.05 22.42
C GLN A 199 -24.81 -21.80 21.82
N ILE A 200 -25.53 -20.68 21.70
CA ILE A 200 -25.01 -19.44 21.11
C ILE A 200 -23.76 -18.92 21.83
N LYS A 201 -23.74 -18.97 23.16
CA LYS A 201 -22.63 -18.48 24.00
C LYS A 201 -21.30 -19.22 23.75
N PRO A 202 -21.21 -20.55 23.92
CA PRO A 202 -19.96 -21.27 23.65
C PRO A 202 -19.56 -21.20 22.17
N CYS A 203 -20.53 -21.22 21.24
CA CYS A 203 -20.26 -21.07 19.81
C CYS A 203 -19.64 -19.69 19.49
N TYR A 204 -20.19 -18.61 20.08
CA TYR A 204 -19.66 -17.27 19.94
C TYR A 204 -18.22 -17.17 20.44
N ASP A 205 -17.96 -17.66 21.66
CA ASP A 205 -16.64 -17.59 22.30
C ASP A 205 -15.57 -18.34 21.49
N LEU A 206 -15.92 -19.47 20.88
CA LEU A 206 -14.99 -20.18 20.00
C LEU A 206 -14.77 -19.45 18.67
N LEU A 207 -15.83 -19.00 18.01
CA LEU A 207 -15.68 -18.32 16.71
C LEU A 207 -14.92 -17.01 16.82
N MET A 208 -15.09 -16.25 17.91
CA MET A 208 -14.37 -14.99 18.08
C MET A 208 -12.85 -15.18 18.17
N MET A 209 -12.38 -16.35 18.61
CA MET A 209 -10.94 -16.67 18.66
C MET A 209 -10.34 -16.94 17.28
N HIS A 210 -11.15 -17.35 16.31
CA HIS A 210 -10.70 -17.66 14.95
C HIS A 210 -10.77 -16.46 14.00
N GLN A 211 -11.44 -15.38 14.41
CA GLN A 211 -11.79 -14.32 13.50
C GLN A 211 -10.68 -13.25 13.38
N VAL A 212 -10.16 -13.07 12.17
CA VAL A 212 -9.02 -12.17 11.90
C VAL A 212 -9.45 -10.87 11.20
N LEU A 213 -10.47 -10.92 10.33
CA LEU A 213 -10.86 -9.79 9.47
C LEU A 213 -11.98 -8.91 10.03
N THR A 214 -12.59 -9.33 11.12
CA THR A 214 -13.57 -8.53 11.87
C THR A 214 -13.17 -8.55 13.33
N VAL A 215 -13.48 -7.47 14.03
CA VAL A 215 -13.25 -7.37 15.48
C VAL A 215 -14.61 -7.61 16.15
N PRO A 216 -14.94 -8.86 16.53
CA PRO A 216 -16.18 -9.14 17.23
C PRO A 216 -16.20 -8.41 18.60
N PRO A 217 -17.36 -7.96 19.09
CA PRO A 217 -17.46 -7.40 20.43
C PRO A 217 -16.97 -8.39 21.51
N THR A 218 -16.27 -7.89 22.52
CA THR A 218 -15.71 -8.71 23.61
C THR A 218 -16.17 -8.22 24.96
N ARG A 219 -16.39 -9.12 25.92
CA ARG A 219 -16.86 -8.74 27.26
C ARG A 219 -15.86 -7.82 27.97
N GLY A 220 -16.37 -6.75 28.57
CA GLY A 220 -15.59 -5.81 29.37
C GLY A 220 -14.52 -5.01 28.61
N HIS A 221 -14.45 -5.12 27.28
CA HIS A 221 -13.48 -4.38 26.47
C HIS A 221 -14.18 -3.72 25.29
N ARG A 222 -14.13 -2.39 25.27
CA ARG A 222 -14.59 -1.57 24.15
C ARG A 222 -13.43 -1.33 23.20
N PHE A 223 -13.40 -2.06 22.08
CA PHE A 223 -12.52 -1.67 20.99
C PHE A 223 -12.96 -0.31 20.45
N GLY A 224 -12.00 0.59 20.27
CA GLY A 224 -12.28 1.89 19.65
C GLY A 224 -12.87 1.71 18.26
N ARG A 225 -13.73 2.63 17.83
CA ARG A 225 -14.35 2.58 16.49
C ARG A 225 -13.31 2.41 15.38
N VAL A 226 -12.13 3.00 15.55
CA VAL A 226 -11.00 2.93 14.61
C VAL A 226 -10.50 1.50 14.41
N SER A 227 -10.35 0.72 15.48
CA SER A 227 -9.85 -0.67 15.41
C SER A 227 -10.75 -1.56 14.54
N ASN A 228 -12.05 -1.30 14.51
CA ASN A 228 -12.99 -2.03 13.66
C ASN A 228 -12.83 -1.70 12.16
N TYR A 229 -12.27 -0.55 11.83
CA TYR A 229 -12.03 -0.14 10.45
C TYR A 229 -10.65 -0.54 9.93
N VAL A 230 -9.63 -0.68 10.78
CA VAL A 230 -8.26 -1.00 10.35
C VAL A 230 -8.20 -2.22 9.41
N PRO A 231 -8.79 -3.40 9.74
CA PRO A 231 -8.77 -4.54 8.82
C PRO A 231 -9.51 -4.28 7.51
N LYS A 232 -10.54 -3.42 7.53
CA LYS A 232 -11.36 -3.08 6.36
C LYS A 232 -10.65 -2.10 5.42
N LEU A 233 -9.76 -1.26 5.94
CA LEU A 233 -8.93 -0.37 5.14
C LEU A 233 -7.97 -1.15 4.23
N LEU A 234 -7.61 -2.39 4.60
CA LEU A 234 -6.77 -3.27 3.76
C LEU A 234 -7.42 -3.58 2.40
N TYR A 235 -8.76 -3.54 2.30
CA TYR A 235 -9.46 -3.73 1.03
C TYR A 235 -9.20 -2.61 0.03
N PHE A 236 -8.78 -1.42 0.49
CA PHE A 236 -8.51 -0.26 -0.36
C PHE A 236 -7.06 -0.22 -0.89
N ILE A 237 -6.18 -1.13 -0.45
CA ILE A 237 -4.79 -1.15 -0.91
C ILE A 237 -4.70 -1.33 -2.45
N PRO A 238 -5.41 -2.28 -3.10
CA PRO A 238 -5.38 -2.41 -4.55
C PRO A 238 -5.84 -1.15 -5.28
N VAL A 239 -6.88 -0.47 -4.77
CA VAL A 239 -7.36 0.81 -5.33
C VAL A 239 -6.25 1.85 -5.28
N ALA A 240 -5.60 2.02 -4.12
CA ALA A 240 -4.55 3.02 -3.94
C ALA A 240 -3.34 2.75 -4.84
N VAL A 241 -2.88 1.50 -4.91
CA VAL A 241 -1.76 1.10 -5.77
C VAL A 241 -2.09 1.26 -7.25
N TYR A 242 -3.30 0.86 -7.66
CA TYR A 242 -3.71 0.97 -9.06
C TYR A 242 -3.99 2.43 -9.48
N ALA A 243 -4.48 3.28 -8.57
CA ALA A 243 -4.61 4.71 -8.82
C ALA A 243 -3.25 5.38 -8.99
N LEU A 244 -2.23 4.95 -8.25
CA LEU A 244 -0.85 5.42 -8.44
C LEU A 244 -0.27 4.99 -9.80
N GLN A 245 -0.57 3.77 -10.25
CA GLN A 245 -0.22 3.29 -11.59
C GLN A 245 -0.88 4.18 -12.65
N LEU A 246 -2.20 4.30 -12.65
CA LEU A 246 -2.94 5.14 -13.59
C LEU A 246 -2.44 6.60 -13.60
N LYS A 247 -2.08 7.15 -12.44
CA LYS A 247 -1.47 8.48 -12.38
C LYS A 247 -0.12 8.53 -13.10
N THR A 248 0.71 7.51 -12.91
CA THR A 248 2.02 7.41 -13.57
C THR A 248 1.84 7.35 -15.09
N ASP A 249 0.91 6.52 -15.57
CA ASP A 249 0.65 6.35 -16.99
C ASP A 249 0.07 7.65 -17.59
N TRP A 250 -0.83 8.31 -16.87
CA TRP A 250 -1.36 9.62 -17.23
C TRP A 250 -0.27 10.69 -17.35
N ASP A 251 0.66 10.77 -16.39
CA ASP A 251 1.75 11.75 -16.42
C ASP A 251 2.72 11.47 -17.58
N SER A 252 2.81 10.23 -18.05
CA SER A 252 3.63 9.81 -19.20
C SER A 252 2.94 9.90 -20.57
N ARG A 253 1.65 10.27 -20.62
CA ARG A 253 0.81 10.23 -21.82
C ARG A 253 1.35 11.03 -23.00
N ASP A 254 2.03 12.15 -22.75
CA ASP A 254 2.53 13.02 -23.82
C ASP A 254 3.64 12.30 -24.61
N ILE A 255 4.47 11.52 -23.92
CA ILE A 255 5.51 10.68 -24.53
C ILE A 255 4.85 9.52 -25.28
N GLY A 256 3.86 8.86 -24.66
CA GLY A 256 3.11 7.77 -25.29
C GLY A 256 2.43 8.20 -26.59
N ASN A 257 1.79 9.37 -26.59
CA ASN A 257 1.12 9.95 -27.75
C ASN A 257 2.07 10.27 -28.91
N ILE A 258 3.33 10.64 -28.61
CA ILE A 258 4.35 10.86 -29.65
C ILE A 258 4.76 9.52 -30.31
N LEU A 259 4.80 8.43 -29.54
CA LEU A 259 5.23 7.12 -30.04
C LEU A 259 4.11 6.38 -30.77
N ASN A 260 2.93 6.27 -30.16
CA ASN A 260 1.75 5.64 -30.73
C ASN A 260 0.47 6.13 -30.01
N PRO A 261 -0.27 7.10 -30.58
CA PRO A 261 -1.44 7.70 -29.92
C PRO A 261 -2.58 6.72 -29.72
N ASP A 262 -2.84 5.83 -30.67
CA ASP A 262 -3.95 4.88 -30.60
C ASP A 262 -3.74 3.89 -29.45
N ASN A 263 -2.54 3.30 -29.35
CA ASN A 263 -2.21 2.37 -28.28
C ASN A 263 -2.24 3.06 -26.91
N MET A 264 -1.79 4.32 -26.80
CA MET A 264 -1.84 5.07 -25.54
C MET A 264 -3.29 5.28 -25.06
N TRP A 265 -4.21 5.63 -25.95
CA TRP A 265 -5.62 5.81 -25.59
C TRP A 265 -6.30 4.50 -25.23
N ILE A 266 -6.01 3.41 -25.94
CA ILE A 266 -6.52 2.07 -25.60
C ILE A 266 -6.02 1.64 -24.22
N LEU A 267 -4.75 1.88 -23.91
CA LEU A 267 -4.14 1.58 -22.61
C LEU A 267 -4.89 2.33 -21.49
N LEU A 268 -4.97 3.66 -21.59
CA LEU A 268 -5.63 4.49 -20.59
C LEU A 268 -7.11 4.11 -20.41
N LEU A 269 -7.84 3.88 -21.50
CA LEU A 269 -9.24 3.43 -21.44
C LEU A 269 -9.36 2.12 -20.68
N THR A 270 -8.48 1.15 -20.98
CA THR A 270 -8.45 -0.15 -20.32
C THR A 270 -8.17 -0.01 -18.83
N GLU A 271 -7.24 0.86 -18.44
CA GLU A 271 -6.95 1.16 -17.05
C GLU A 271 -8.12 1.83 -16.32
N TYR A 272 -8.83 2.76 -16.97
CA TYR A 272 -10.06 3.35 -16.42
C TYR A 272 -11.15 2.31 -16.16
N VAL A 273 -11.30 1.33 -17.06
CA VAL A 273 -12.23 0.22 -16.85
C VAL A 273 -11.80 -0.61 -15.64
N PHE A 274 -10.52 -0.99 -15.54
CA PHE A 274 -10.02 -1.79 -14.42
C PHE A 274 -10.09 -1.06 -13.08
N ILE A 275 -9.70 0.21 -12.96
CA ILE A 275 -9.83 0.95 -11.69
C ILE A 275 -11.29 1.04 -11.25
N THR A 276 -12.21 1.21 -12.20
CA THR A 276 -13.65 1.24 -11.92
C THR A 276 -14.14 -0.11 -11.38
N LEU A 277 -13.74 -1.22 -12.01
CA LEU A 277 -14.06 -2.57 -11.53
C LEU A 277 -13.46 -2.84 -10.15
N ILE A 278 -12.20 -2.48 -9.92
CA ILE A 278 -11.50 -2.61 -8.63
C ILE A 278 -12.24 -1.81 -7.55
N LEU A 279 -12.66 -0.57 -7.84
CA LEU A 279 -13.43 0.27 -6.92
C LEU A 279 -14.78 -0.37 -6.56
N ILE A 280 -15.53 -0.87 -7.55
CA ILE A 280 -16.82 -1.55 -7.31
C ILE A 280 -16.63 -2.79 -6.43
N LEU A 281 -15.68 -3.66 -6.77
CA LEU A 281 -15.42 -4.88 -6.00
C LEU A 281 -14.93 -4.57 -4.58
N THR A 282 -14.11 -3.53 -4.41
CA THR A 282 -13.67 -3.04 -3.09
C THR A 282 -14.85 -2.56 -2.25
N ALA A 283 -15.74 -1.76 -2.83
CA ALA A 283 -16.95 -1.29 -2.16
C ALA A 283 -17.88 -2.46 -1.77
N LEU A 284 -18.01 -3.47 -2.62
CA LEU A 284 -18.76 -4.69 -2.30
C LEU A 284 -18.14 -5.46 -1.14
N CYS A 285 -16.82 -5.71 -1.15
CA CYS A 285 -16.10 -6.34 -0.04
C CYS A 285 -16.31 -5.58 1.27
N PHE A 286 -16.18 -4.26 1.23
CA PHE A 286 -16.37 -3.39 2.38
C PHE A 286 -17.81 -3.47 2.93
N SER A 287 -18.81 -3.39 2.06
CA SER A 287 -20.23 -3.52 2.44
C SER A 287 -20.58 -4.90 3.03
N LEU A 288 -20.02 -5.97 2.45
CA LEU A 288 -20.16 -7.33 2.98
C LEU A 288 -19.51 -7.48 4.36
N SER A 289 -18.33 -6.88 4.56
CA SER A 289 -17.65 -6.88 5.86
C SER A 289 -18.46 -6.12 6.92
N LEU A 290 -18.99 -4.93 6.60
CA LEU A 290 -19.88 -4.19 7.51
C LEU A 290 -21.15 -4.96 7.85
N SER A 291 -21.68 -5.73 6.89
CA SER A 291 -22.83 -6.61 7.13
C SER A 291 -22.47 -7.75 8.09
N THR A 292 -21.25 -8.28 8.00
CA THR A 292 -20.75 -9.33 8.90
C THR A 292 -20.61 -8.81 10.33
N ASP A 293 -20.15 -7.57 10.52
CA ASP A 293 -20.11 -6.91 11.84
C ASP A 293 -21.51 -6.78 12.48
N ARG A 294 -22.57 -6.61 11.67
CA ARG A 294 -23.95 -6.58 12.19
C ARG A 294 -24.38 -7.95 12.69
N ILE A 295 -23.99 -9.04 12.01
CA ILE A 295 -24.25 -10.41 12.45
C ILE A 295 -23.54 -10.67 13.79
N TRP A 296 -22.26 -10.31 13.90
CA TRP A 296 -21.49 -10.42 15.13
C TRP A 296 -22.14 -9.68 16.31
N ARG A 297 -22.60 -8.44 16.10
CA ARG A 297 -23.32 -7.68 17.13
C ARG A 297 -24.66 -8.32 17.50
N GLY A 298 -25.39 -8.87 16.53
CA GLY A 298 -26.62 -9.62 16.79
C GLY A 298 -26.37 -10.84 17.67
N ALA A 299 -25.35 -11.64 17.33
CA ALA A 299 -24.98 -12.83 18.08
C ALA A 299 -24.44 -12.51 19.49
N PHE A 300 -23.65 -11.43 19.62
CA PHE A 300 -23.13 -10.98 20.92
C PHE A 300 -24.26 -10.65 21.90
N ARG A 301 -25.27 -9.89 21.45
CA ARG A 301 -26.43 -9.51 22.28
C ARG A 301 -27.23 -10.72 22.76
N LYS A 302 -27.38 -11.73 21.92
CA LYS A 302 -28.01 -13.01 22.28
C LYS A 302 -27.17 -13.81 23.28
N ALA A 303 -25.85 -13.86 23.07
CA ALA A 303 -24.94 -14.58 23.95
C ALA A 303 -24.75 -13.90 25.32
N TYR A 304 -24.83 -12.58 25.38
CA TYR A 304 -24.52 -11.75 26.56
C TYR A 304 -25.55 -10.63 26.81
N PRO A 305 -26.82 -10.97 27.09
CA PRO A 305 -27.87 -9.96 27.28
C PRO A 305 -27.57 -8.99 28.43
N ASN A 306 -26.92 -9.47 29.50
CA ASN A 306 -26.60 -8.65 30.68
C ASN A 306 -25.46 -7.65 30.43
N GLU A 307 -24.57 -7.92 29.46
CA GLU A 307 -23.46 -7.01 29.16
C GLU A 307 -23.95 -5.78 28.37
N GLU A 308 -24.96 -5.95 27.51
CA GLU A 308 -25.58 -4.80 26.81
C GLU A 308 -26.26 -3.84 27.79
N ALA A 309 -26.94 -4.38 28.82
CA ALA A 309 -27.53 -3.56 29.88
C ALA A 309 -26.46 -2.78 30.65
N ARG A 310 -25.36 -3.44 31.04
CA ARG A 310 -24.22 -2.80 31.71
C ARG A 310 -23.54 -1.75 30.83
N GLU A 311 -23.44 -1.98 29.53
CA GLU A 311 -22.86 -1.01 28.60
C GLU A 311 -23.74 0.24 28.48
N ALA A 312 -25.06 0.07 28.43
CA ALA A 312 -26.01 1.18 28.40
C ALA A 312 -25.95 1.99 29.71
N GLU A 313 -25.87 1.32 30.86
CA GLU A 313 -25.71 1.95 32.18
C GLU A 313 -24.38 2.70 32.28
N GLY A 314 -23.26 2.09 31.87
CA GLY A 314 -21.95 2.71 31.90
C GLY A 314 -21.86 3.92 30.96
N GLN A 315 -22.50 3.86 29.79
CA GLN A 315 -22.51 4.98 28.85
C GLN A 315 -23.37 6.15 29.35
N ALA A 316 -24.51 5.86 29.99
CA ALA A 316 -25.32 6.88 30.66
C ALA A 316 -24.55 7.55 31.82
N ALA A 317 -23.77 6.78 32.59
CA ALA A 317 -22.93 7.30 33.66
C ALA A 317 -21.79 8.17 33.14
N ASP A 318 -21.10 7.76 32.06
CA ASP A 318 -20.04 8.55 31.42
C ASP A 318 -20.57 9.89 30.85
N ASP A 319 -21.74 9.86 30.22
CA ASP A 319 -22.38 11.06 29.66
C ASP A 319 -22.88 12.01 30.76
N ALA A 320 -23.41 11.47 31.87
CA ALA A 320 -23.75 12.26 33.05
C ALA A 320 -22.51 12.90 33.71
N GLY A 321 -21.43 12.13 33.86
CA GLY A 321 -20.16 12.63 34.43
C GLY A 321 -19.48 13.70 33.56
N ARG A 322 -19.61 13.62 32.23
CA ARG A 322 -19.12 14.68 31.32
C ARG A 322 -19.97 15.95 31.39
N GLY A 323 -21.28 15.83 31.61
CA GLY A 323 -22.17 16.98 31.81
C GLY A 323 -21.77 17.80 33.04
N ASP A 324 -21.55 17.14 34.17
CA ASP A 324 -21.15 17.81 35.41
C ASP A 324 -19.72 18.33 35.36
N GLY A 325 -18.80 17.61 34.71
CA GLY A 325 -17.43 18.07 34.48
C GLY A 325 -17.35 19.32 33.60
N ALA A 326 -18.18 19.43 32.56
CA ALA A 326 -18.25 20.62 31.72
C ALA A 326 -18.82 21.82 32.48
N ALA A 327 -19.84 21.61 33.32
CA ALA A 327 -20.39 22.66 34.18
C ALA A 327 -19.36 23.14 35.24
N LEU A 328 -18.59 22.23 35.83
CA LEU A 328 -17.56 22.58 36.81
C LEU A 328 -16.37 23.32 36.16
N VAL A 329 -15.98 22.96 34.93
CA VAL A 329 -14.94 23.65 34.16
C VAL A 329 -15.41 25.04 33.73
N ALA A 330 -16.68 25.19 33.31
CA ALA A 330 -17.27 26.49 33.00
C ALA A 330 -17.32 27.41 34.23
N ALA A 331 -17.80 26.90 35.38
CA ALA A 331 -17.83 27.66 36.63
C ALA A 331 -16.43 28.08 37.12
N ARG A 332 -15.39 27.27 36.86
CA ARG A 332 -14.01 27.61 37.23
C ARG A 332 -13.36 28.62 36.28
N ALA A 333 -13.79 28.67 35.02
CA ALA A 333 -13.36 29.68 34.06
C ALA A 333 -13.95 31.06 34.38
N GLU A 334 -15.19 31.13 34.84
CA GLU A 334 -15.85 32.40 35.22
C GLU A 334 -15.27 33.02 36.51
N GLY A 335 -14.78 32.20 37.45
CA GLY A 335 -14.13 32.66 38.68
C GLY A 335 -12.69 33.16 38.52
N SER A 336 -12.08 33.01 37.33
CA SER A 336 -10.67 33.33 37.07
C SER A 336 -10.45 34.68 36.37
N VAL A 337 -11.51 35.40 36.01
CA VAL A 337 -11.43 36.65 35.23
C VAL A 337 -11.53 37.91 36.11
N THR A 338 -11.70 37.76 37.42
CA THR A 338 -11.92 38.87 38.36
C THR A 338 -10.79 39.08 39.39
N SER A 339 -9.56 38.66 39.09
CA SER A 339 -8.36 38.95 39.91
C SER A 339 -7.31 39.72 39.14
#